data_AF-B1VI98-F1
#
_entry.id   AF-B1VI98-F1
#
_cell.length_a   1.000
_cell.length_b   1.000
_cell.length_c   1.000
_cell.angle_alpha   90.00
_cell.angle_beta   90.00
_cell.angle_gamma   90.00
#
_symmetry.space_group_name_H-M   'P 1'
#
loop_
_entity.id
_entity.type
_entity.pdbx_description
1 polymer ?
#
loop_
_entity_poly.entity_id
_entity_poly.type
_entity_poly.pdbx_seq_one_letter_code
_entity_poly.pdbx_strand_id
1 'polypeptide(L)'
;MTVFFIVWFVLYVGLAMFAPDFMGIKIWGHINLGVLLGFGQFITTFLITYLYVKYADREIEPRAQYVRESLEGSPATPASQASQG
;
A
#
# COMPACT_ATOMS: atom_id res chain seq x y z
N MET A 1 -5.80 -1.88 7.85
CA MET A 1 -5.83 -0.85 6.79
C MET A 1 -7.25 -0.35 6.50
N THR A 2 -8.21 -1.22 6.18
CA THR A 2 -9.60 -0.83 5.86
C THR A 2 -10.32 -0.07 6.97
N VAL A 3 -10.22 -0.53 8.22
CA VAL A 3 -10.89 0.13 9.37
C VAL A 3 -10.40 1.57 9.54
N PHE A 4 -9.09 1.80 9.40
CA PHE A 4 -8.51 3.14 9.49
C PHE A 4 -9.05 4.07 8.40
N PHE A 5 -9.10 3.59 7.15
CA PHE A 5 -9.66 4.35 6.04
C PHE A 5 -11.13 4.71 6.26
N ILE A 6 -11.94 3.77 6.75
CA ILE A 6 -13.36 4.00 7.04
C ILE A 6 -13.53 5.02 8.16
N VAL A 7 -12.83 4.88 9.28
CA VAL A 7 -12.92 5.83 10.41
C VAL A 7 -12.52 7.23 9.96
N TRP A 8 -11.42 7.35 9.21
CA TRP A 8 -10.92 8.62 8.70
C TRP A 8 -11.88 9.26 7.68
N PHE A 9 -12.48 8.47 6.79
CA PHE A 9 -13.49 8.93 5.84
C PHE A 9 -14.76 9.42 6.53
N VAL A 10 -15.29 8.65 7.48
CA VAL A 10 -16.48 9.03 8.25
C VAL A 10 -16.23 10.29 9.08
N LEU A 11 -15.04 10.43 9.67
CA LEU A 11 -14.64 11.63 10.39
C LEU A 11 -14.63 12.86 9.46
N TYR A 12 -14.06 12.73 8.26
CA TYR A 12 -14.08 13.80 7.26
C TYR A 12 -15.51 14.21 6.86
N VAL A 13 -16.37 13.24 6.55
CA VAL A 13 -17.78 13.49 6.20
C VAL A 13 -18.54 14.11 7.37
N GLY A 14 -18.30 13.63 8.58
CA GLY A 14 -18.88 14.18 9.80
C GLY A 14 -18.48 15.64 10.01
N LEU A 15 -17.19 15.97 9.89
CA LEU A 15 -16.75 17.36 9.97
C LEU A 15 -17.35 18.23 8.87
N ALA A 16 -17.52 17.70 7.65
CA ALA A 16 -18.11 18.45 6.54
C ALA A 16 -19.58 18.78 6.80
N MET A 17 -20.34 17.84 7.37
CA MET A 17 -21.77 18.01 7.63
C MET A 17 -22.07 18.81 8.90
N PHE A 18 -21.33 18.56 9.99
CA PHE A 18 -21.62 19.13 11.30
C PHE A 18 -20.81 20.38 11.63
N ALA A 19 -19.67 20.60 10.95
CA ALA A 19 -18.80 21.74 11.18
C ALA A 19 -18.33 22.39 9.86
N PRO A 20 -19.26 22.86 9.00
CA PRO A 20 -18.91 23.55 7.76
C PRO A 20 -18.07 24.80 8.02
N ASP A 21 -18.32 25.51 9.13
CA ASP A 21 -17.53 26.67 9.54
C ASP A 21 -16.07 26.29 9.85
N PHE A 22 -15.85 25.11 10.44
CA PHE A 22 -14.51 24.59 10.71
C PHE A 22 -13.79 24.19 9.42
N MET A 23 -14.49 23.56 8.48
CA MET A 23 -13.94 23.29 7.13
C MET A 23 -13.66 24.58 6.34
N GLY A 24 -14.38 25.66 6.64
CA GLY A 24 -14.21 26.97 6.05
C GLY A 24 -13.05 27.79 6.61
N ILE A 25 -12.39 27.34 7.69
CA ILE A 25 -11.26 28.05 8.30
C ILE A 25 -10.13 28.17 7.28
N LYS A 26 -9.84 29.40 6.87
CA LYS A 26 -8.73 29.76 5.99
C LYS A 26 -7.41 29.57 6.72
N ILE A 27 -6.53 28.76 6.15
CA ILE A 27 -5.18 28.55 6.65
C ILE A 27 -4.21 29.46 5.90
N TRP A 28 -4.27 29.44 4.57
CA TRP A 28 -3.38 30.24 3.74
C TRP A 28 -4.08 30.71 2.47
N GLY A 29 -4.30 32.03 2.36
CA GLY A 29 -4.96 32.63 1.22
C GLY A 29 -6.35 32.03 0.98
N HIS A 30 -6.48 31.26 -0.11
CA HIS A 30 -7.72 30.59 -0.52
C HIS A 30 -7.81 29.11 -0.10
N ILE A 31 -6.82 28.61 0.65
CA ILE A 31 -6.80 27.23 1.14
C ILE A 31 -7.46 27.19 2.52
N ASN A 32 -8.52 26.40 2.62
CA ASN A 32 -9.23 26.17 3.87
C ASN A 32 -8.93 24.77 4.44
N LEU A 33 -9.29 24.56 5.71
CA LEU A 33 -9.15 23.27 6.38
C LEU A 33 -9.80 22.13 5.61
N GLY A 34 -10.97 22.34 5.01
CA GLY A 34 -11.64 21.33 4.20
C GLY A 34 -10.79 20.84 3.02
N VAL A 35 -10.11 21.78 2.33
CA VAL A 35 -9.19 21.45 1.23
C VAL A 35 -8.00 20.64 1.75
N LEU A 36 -7.43 21.04 2.89
CA LEU A 36 -6.30 20.32 3.48
C LEU A 36 -6.69 18.90 3.93
N LEU A 37 -7.84 18.74 4.57
CA LEU A 37 -8.36 17.44 5.00
C LEU A 37 -8.70 16.54 3.80
N GLY A 38 -9.29 17.10 2.74
CA GLY A 38 -9.54 16.39 1.49
C GLY A 38 -8.23 15.95 0.81
N PHE A 39 -7.22 16.82 0.79
CA PHE A 39 -5.89 16.47 0.27
C PHE A 39 -5.19 15.42 1.15
N GLY A 40 -5.44 15.46 2.46
CA GLY A 40 -5.02 14.45 3.42
C GLY A 40 -5.52 13.05 3.05
N GLN A 41 -6.76 12.90 2.55
CA GLN A 41 -7.28 11.60 2.09
C GLN A 41 -6.39 10.98 0.99
N PHE A 42 -5.92 11.79 0.04
CA PHE A 42 -5.00 11.33 -1.00
C PHE A 42 -3.66 10.90 -0.41
N ILE A 43 -3.04 11.75 0.42
CA ILE A 43 -1.75 11.45 1.06
C ILE A 43 -1.83 10.16 1.87
N THR A 44 -2.88 9.97 2.65
CA THR A 44 -3.09 8.77 3.47
C THR A 44 -3.16 7.51 2.60
N THR A 45 -3.79 7.59 1.43
CA THR A 45 -3.85 6.46 0.48
C THR A 45 -2.46 6.08 -0.03
N PHE A 46 -1.68 7.08 -0.48
CA PHE A 46 -0.29 6.85 -0.89
C PHE A 46 0.57 6.31 0.26
N LEU A 47 0.37 6.83 1.48
CA LEU A 47 1.12 6.42 2.66
C LEU A 47 0.82 4.97 3.04
N ILE A 48 -0.44 4.53 2.99
CA ILE A 48 -0.84 3.14 3.24
C ILE A 48 -0.18 2.22 2.21
N THR A 49 -0.23 2.57 0.92
CA THR A 49 0.42 1.78 -0.15
C THR A 49 1.94 1.74 0.04
N TYR A 50 2.57 2.86 0.38
CA TYR A 50 4.01 2.93 0.62
C TYR A 50 4.43 2.12 1.85
N LEU A 51 3.71 2.24 2.97
CA LEU A 51 3.94 1.43 4.17
C LEU A 51 3.76 -0.06 3.87
N TYR A 52 2.76 -0.43 3.06
CA TYR A 52 2.56 -1.80 2.61
C TYR A 52 3.75 -2.30 1.78
N VAL A 53 4.19 -1.55 0.76
CA VAL A 53 5.35 -1.94 -0.08
C VAL A 53 6.61 -2.03 0.76
N LYS A 54 6.88 -1.05 1.63
CA LYS A 54 8.04 -1.06 2.52
C LYS A 54 8.02 -2.21 3.54
N TYR A 55 6.84 -2.58 4.02
CA TYR A 55 6.66 -3.73 4.89
C TYR A 55 6.86 -5.04 4.10
N ALA A 56 6.31 -5.12 2.89
CA ALA A 56 6.45 -6.25 1.99
C ALA A 56 7.91 -6.47 1.56
N ASP A 57 8.68 -5.42 1.25
CA ASP A 57 10.11 -5.55 0.92
C ASP A 57 10.90 -6.20 2.07
N ARG A 58 10.56 -5.89 3.33
CA ARG A 58 11.21 -6.51 4.50
C ARG A 58 10.85 -7.99 4.72
N GLU A 59 9.74 -8.46 4.17
CA GLU A 59 9.21 -9.81 4.42
C GLU A 59 9.22 -10.72 3.17
N ILE A 60 9.37 -10.15 1.96
CA ILE A 60 9.41 -10.86 0.67
C ILE A 60 10.84 -11.17 0.21
N GLU A 61 11.85 -10.40 0.63
CA GLU A 61 13.25 -10.67 0.31
C GLU A 61 13.74 -12.11 0.67
N PRO A 62 13.25 -12.75 1.75
CA PRO A 62 13.56 -14.16 2.03
C PRO A 62 12.83 -15.15 1.11
N ARG A 63 11.60 -14.87 0.66
CA ARG A 63 10.80 -15.85 -0.11
C ARG A 63 11.20 -15.95 -1.59
N ALA A 64 11.75 -14.88 -2.16
CA ALA A 64 12.28 -14.92 -3.53
C ALA A 64 13.52 -15.83 -3.64
N GLN A 65 14.30 -15.97 -2.56
CA GLN A 65 15.46 -16.86 -2.52
C GLN A 65 15.03 -18.34 -2.43
N TYR A 66 14.03 -18.66 -1.61
CA TYR A 66 13.52 -20.04 -1.49
C TYR A 66 12.90 -20.59 -2.78
N VAL A 67 12.20 -19.78 -3.57
CA VAL A 67 11.60 -20.24 -4.84
C VAL A 67 12.67 -20.52 -5.90
N ARG A 68 13.74 -19.71 -5.94
CA ARG A 68 14.87 -19.89 -6.88
C ARG A 68 15.66 -21.14 -6.55
N GLU A 69 15.94 -21.37 -5.26
CA GLU A 69 16.67 -22.54 -4.78
C GLU A 69 15.86 -23.84 -4.97
N SER A 70 14.52 -23.78 -4.83
CA SER A 70 13.62 -24.91 -5.13
C SER A 70 13.57 -25.26 -6.63
N LEU A 71 13.72 -24.27 -7.51
CA LEU A 71 13.68 -24.45 -8.97
C LEU A 71 15.04 -24.88 -9.54
N GLU A 72 16.15 -24.38 -8.99
CA GLU A 72 17.51 -24.81 -9.34
C GLU A 72 17.85 -26.21 -8.78
N GLY A 73 17.11 -26.71 -7.78
CA GLY A 73 17.25 -28.05 -7.20
C GLY A 73 16.56 -29.19 -7.97
N SER A 74 15.85 -28.92 -9.08
CA SER A 74 15.38 -29.99 -9.97
C SER A 74 16.47 -30.27 -11.01
N PRO A 75 17.25 -31.36 -10.88
CA PRO A 75 18.19 -31.74 -11.91
C PRO A 75 17.41 -31.96 -13.21
N ALA A 76 17.71 -31.14 -14.22
CA ALA A 76 17.34 -31.45 -15.59
C ALA A 76 17.90 -32.84 -15.89
N THR A 77 17.03 -33.85 -15.87
CA THR A 77 17.33 -35.22 -16.27
C THR A 77 18.09 -35.14 -17.59
N PRO A 78 19.38 -35.49 -17.63
CA PRO A 78 20.11 -35.51 -18.88
C PRO A 78 19.46 -36.59 -19.74
N ALA A 79 18.69 -36.18 -20.73
CA ALA A 79 18.14 -37.03 -21.78
C ALA A 79 19.28 -37.50 -22.71
N SER A 80 20.36 -38.05 -22.15
CA SER A 80 21.57 -38.48 -22.86
C SER A 80 22.01 -39.91 -22.55
N GLN A 81 21.22 -40.71 -21.82
CA GLN A 81 21.54 -42.13 -21.52
C GLN A 81 20.65 -43.18 -22.20
N ALA A 82 19.67 -42.81 -23.02
CA ALA A 82 18.73 -43.77 -23.61
C ALA A 82 19.09 -44.29 -25.02
N SER A 83 20.31 -44.05 -25.54
CA SER A 83 20.69 -44.51 -26.90
C SER A 83 22.09 -45.14 -26.99
N GLN A 84 22.57 -45.77 -25.92
CA GLN A 84 23.69 -46.72 -25.98
C GLN A 84 23.28 -48.00 -25.25
N GLY A 85 22.72 -48.94 -26.00
CA GLY A 85 22.36 -50.29 -25.57
C GLY A 85 22.06 -51.13 -26.79
#